data_AF-A0A1U7ISM0-F1
#
_entry.id   AF-A0A1U7ISM0-F1
#
_cell.length_a   1.000
_cell.length_b   1.000
_cell.length_c   1.000
_cell.angle_alpha   90.00
_cell.angle_beta   90.00
_cell.angle_gamma   90.00
#
_symmetry.space_group_name_H-M   'P 1'
#
loop_
_entity.id
_entity.type
_entity.pdbx_description
1 polymer ?
#
loop_
_entity_poly.entity_id
_entity_poly.type
_entity_poly.pdbx_seq_one_letter_code
_entity_poly.pdbx_strand_id
1 'polypeptide(L)'
;MSNAMMVIFPYKYEGTWVFDDERVGLIREPFVSGIPQMIEILIQEIPNAEKGFRLLFSSNPFPGYQAELTWLREEYGGNWYFWKSQNMEGWLCPALFKYFAETPSKIYCKAEKL
;
A
#
# COMPACT_ATOMS: atom_id res chain seq x y z
N MET A 1 -13.98 -13.86 -8.88
CA MET A 1 -14.73 -12.59 -8.64
C MET A 1 -14.65 -12.26 -7.17
N SER A 2 -13.95 -11.17 -6.85
CA SER A 2 -14.04 -10.40 -5.62
C SER A 2 -13.42 -9.04 -5.94
N ASN A 3 -14.26 -8.05 -6.28
CA ASN A 3 -13.85 -6.64 -6.35
C ASN A 3 -13.94 -6.07 -4.92
N ALA A 4 -13.13 -6.61 -4.01
CA ALA A 4 -13.01 -6.04 -2.67
C ALA A 4 -12.03 -4.86 -2.76
N MET A 5 -12.56 -3.64 -2.78
CA MET A 5 -11.77 -2.44 -2.53
C MET A 5 -11.43 -2.41 -1.04
N MET A 6 -10.14 -2.36 -0.72
CA MET A 6 -9.67 -2.26 0.65
C MET A 6 -9.25 -0.83 0.95
N VAL A 7 -9.30 -0.47 2.23
CA VAL A 7 -8.96 0.86 2.70
C VAL A 7 -8.22 0.76 4.03
N ILE A 8 -7.11 1.49 4.11
CA ILE A 8 -6.33 1.75 5.33
C ILE A 8 -6.03 3.24 5.43
N PHE A 9 -5.55 3.67 6.60
CA PHE A 9 -5.29 5.07 6.91
C PHE A 9 -3.86 5.28 7.38
N PRO A 10 -2.88 5.34 6.46
CA PRO A 10 -1.50 5.53 6.86
C PRO A 10 -1.24 6.93 7.42
N TYR A 11 -0.30 7.02 8.35
CA TYR A 11 0.18 8.26 8.97
C TYR A 11 1.67 8.13 9.32
N LYS A 12 2.31 9.25 9.65
CA LYS A 12 3.71 9.27 10.08
C LYS A 12 3.79 9.10 11.59
N TYR A 13 4.53 8.11 12.05
CA TYR A 13 4.81 7.86 13.46
C TYR A 13 6.32 7.67 13.65
N GLU A 14 6.94 8.49 14.51
CA GLU A 14 8.38 8.44 14.81
C GLU A 14 9.28 8.43 13.55
N GLY A 15 8.86 9.14 12.49
CA GLY A 15 9.61 9.22 11.23
C GLY A 15 9.35 8.07 10.25
N THR A 16 8.45 7.14 10.56
CA THR A 16 8.09 6.00 9.71
C THR A 16 6.62 6.09 9.27
N TRP A 17 6.33 5.62 8.05
CA TRP A 17 4.94 5.44 7.60
C TRP A 17 4.39 4.16 8.21
N VAL A 18 3.31 4.29 8.97
CA VAL A 18 2.61 3.17 9.60
C VAL A 18 1.12 3.27 9.33
N PHE A 19 0.39 2.20 9.61
CA PHE A 19 -1.08 2.23 9.64
C PHE A 19 -1.61 1.30 10.74
N ASP A 20 -2.83 1.57 11.17
CA ASP A 20 -3.59 0.72 12.08
C ASP A 20 -4.76 0.08 11.31
N ASP A 21 -5.10 -1.16 11.65
CA ASP A 21 -6.35 -1.79 11.24
C ASP A 21 -6.82 -2.80 12.30
N GLU A 22 -7.72 -2.35 13.17
CA GLU A 22 -8.29 -3.16 14.25
C GLU A 22 -9.03 -4.40 13.74
N ARG A 23 -9.58 -4.36 12.52
CA ARG A 23 -10.35 -5.48 11.93
C ARG A 23 -9.47 -6.72 11.74
N VAL A 24 -8.17 -6.50 11.54
CA VAL A 24 -7.19 -7.57 11.30
C VAL A 24 -6.07 -7.60 12.35
N GLY A 25 -6.21 -6.79 13.42
CA GLY A 25 -5.30 -6.75 14.57
C GLY A 25 -3.94 -6.12 14.29
N LEU A 26 -3.87 -5.17 13.35
CA LEU A 26 -2.63 -4.46 13.03
C LEU A 26 -2.56 -3.14 13.80
N ILE A 27 -1.46 -2.94 14.52
CA ILE A 27 -1.20 -1.71 15.29
C ILE A 27 0.17 -1.19 14.87
N ARG A 28 0.21 0.01 14.31
CA ARG A 28 1.39 0.71 13.79
C ARG A 28 2.20 -0.18 12.86
N GLU A 29 1.52 -0.95 12.00
CA GLU A 29 2.17 -1.82 11.04
C GLU A 29 3.00 -0.94 10.09
N PRO A 30 4.34 -1.12 10.03
CA PRO A 30 5.20 -0.24 9.28
C PRO A 30 5.24 -0.61 7.81
N PHE A 31 5.28 0.41 6.96
CA PHE A 31 5.77 0.26 5.60
C PHE A 31 7.29 0.26 5.61
N VAL A 32 7.90 -0.69 4.90
CA VAL A 32 9.35 -0.86 4.85
C VAL A 32 9.83 -1.05 3.41
N SER A 33 11.15 -1.02 3.21
CA SER A 33 11.83 -1.46 1.98
C SER A 33 11.19 -0.95 0.68
N GLY A 34 11.39 0.33 0.36
CA GLY A 34 10.93 0.96 -0.88
C GLY A 34 9.50 1.49 -0.84
N ILE A 35 8.59 0.84 -0.11
CA ILE A 35 7.19 1.29 0.01
C ILE A 35 7.09 2.69 0.62
N PRO A 36 7.86 3.08 1.66
CA PRO A 36 7.84 4.45 2.17
C PRO A 36 8.09 5.50 1.08
N GLN A 37 9.07 5.29 0.21
CA GLN A 37 9.41 6.21 -0.87
C GLN A 37 8.30 6.25 -1.94
N MET A 38 7.67 5.11 -2.21
CA MET A 38 6.52 5.04 -3.12
C MET A 38 5.30 5.79 -2.55
N ILE A 39 5.08 5.73 -1.22
CA ILE A 39 4.06 6.53 -0.55
C ILE A 39 4.32 8.01 -0.75
N GLU A 40 5.56 8.49 -0.51
CA GLU A 40 5.91 9.92 -0.69
C GLU A 40 5.53 10.45 -2.09
N ILE A 41 5.68 9.62 -3.14
CA ILE A 41 5.25 9.98 -4.51
C ILE A 41 3.71 10.01 -4.63
N LEU A 42 3.04 9.00 -4.06
CA LEU A 42 1.58 8.86 -4.16
C LEU A 42 0.83 10.01 -3.45
N ILE A 43 1.43 10.57 -2.40
CA ILE A 43 0.80 11.60 -1.55
C ILE A 43 1.23 13.04 -1.88
N GLN A 44 2.00 13.28 -2.95
CA GLN A 44 2.56 14.61 -3.27
C GLN A 44 1.50 15.74 -3.29
N GLU A 45 0.29 15.42 -3.75
CA GLU A 45 -0.82 16.38 -3.86
C GLU A 45 -1.73 16.42 -2.62
N ILE A 46 -1.37 15.73 -1.53
CA ILE A 46 -2.17 15.64 -0.30
C ILE A 46 -1.52 16.51 0.80
N PRO A 47 -2.10 17.68 1.12
CA PRO A 47 -1.54 18.54 2.17
C PRO A 47 -1.64 17.86 3.54
N ASN A 48 -0.58 17.97 4.35
CA ASN A 48 -0.50 17.39 5.69
C ASN A 48 -0.71 15.86 5.76
N ALA A 49 -0.39 15.12 4.69
CA ALA A 49 -0.55 13.66 4.64
C ALA A 49 0.18 12.90 5.77
N GLU A 50 1.22 13.49 6.36
CA GLU A 50 1.88 12.95 7.56
C GLU A 50 0.94 12.75 8.75
N LYS A 51 -0.15 13.52 8.83
CA LYS A 51 -1.18 13.38 9.89
C LYS A 51 -2.21 12.30 9.57
N GLY A 52 -2.20 11.77 8.35
CA GLY A 52 -3.17 10.78 7.89
C GLY A 52 -3.62 11.05 6.46
N PHE A 53 -3.77 9.98 5.69
CA PHE A 53 -4.46 9.99 4.39
C PHE A 53 -5.23 8.66 4.20
N ARG A 54 -6.19 8.63 3.27
CA ARG A 54 -6.89 7.41 2.90
C ARG A 54 -6.12 6.71 1.79
N LEU A 55 -5.75 5.45 1.99
CA LEU A 55 -5.15 4.61 0.95
C LEU A 55 -6.14 3.52 0.54
N LEU A 56 -6.63 3.63 -0.69
CA LEU A 56 -7.46 2.62 -1.35
C LEU A 56 -6.56 1.68 -2.14
N PHE A 57 -6.83 0.38 -2.07
CA PHE A 57 -6.11 -0.61 -2.85
C PHE A 57 -6.98 -1.83 -3.23
N SER A 58 -6.63 -2.48 -4.34
CA SER A 58 -7.40 -3.59 -4.92
C SER A 58 -6.54 -4.43 -5.86
N SER A 59 -6.84 -5.73 -6.01
CA SER A 59 -6.23 -6.59 -7.03
C SER A 59 -6.80 -6.37 -8.44
N ASN A 60 -7.96 -5.71 -8.52
CA ASN A 60 -8.60 -5.32 -9.77
C ASN A 60 -8.47 -3.80 -10.00
N PRO A 61 -8.33 -3.34 -11.25
CA PRO A 61 -8.30 -1.92 -11.56
C PRO A 61 -9.62 -1.26 -11.19
N PHE A 62 -9.56 0.00 -10.76
CA PHE A 62 -10.74 0.80 -10.41
C PHE A 62 -10.60 2.24 -10.92
N PRO A 63 -11.71 2.96 -11.21
CA PRO A 63 -11.63 4.32 -11.74
C PRO A 63 -10.77 5.25 -10.88
N GLY A 64 -9.78 5.89 -11.50
CA GLY A 64 -8.90 6.86 -10.85
C GLY A 64 -7.81 6.27 -9.95
N TYR A 65 -7.45 4.99 -10.10
CA TYR A 65 -6.20 4.49 -9.52
C TYR A 65 -5.00 5.34 -9.99
N GLN A 66 -4.01 5.51 -9.12
CA GLN A 66 -2.82 6.34 -9.36
C GLN A 66 -1.55 5.50 -9.54
N ALA A 67 -1.50 4.32 -8.91
CA ALA A 67 -0.39 3.39 -9.05
C ALA A 67 -0.90 2.00 -9.46
N GLU A 68 -0.16 1.36 -10.37
CA GLU A 68 -0.28 -0.07 -10.69
C GLU A 68 1.04 -0.73 -10.29
N LEU A 69 0.96 -1.63 -9.31
CA LEU A 69 2.07 -2.39 -8.77
C LEU A 69 2.00 -3.81 -9.35
N THR A 70 3.05 -4.28 -10.00
CA THR A 70 3.11 -5.64 -10.56
C THR A 70 4.00 -6.51 -9.67
N TRP A 71 3.53 -7.70 -9.30
CA TRP A 71 4.33 -8.63 -8.50
C TRP A 71 5.62 -9.03 -9.23
N LEU A 72 6.74 -9.08 -8.50
CA LEU A 72 8.05 -9.47 -9.02
C LEU A 72 8.50 -10.83 -8.50
N ARG A 73 8.59 -10.96 -7.18
CA ARG A 73 9.18 -12.11 -6.50
C ARG A 73 8.74 -12.17 -5.04
N GLU A 74 8.78 -13.37 -4.47
CA GLU A 74 8.66 -13.57 -3.03
C GLU A 74 10.05 -13.50 -2.38
N GLU A 75 10.15 -12.92 -1.19
CA GLU A 75 11.37 -12.90 -0.39
C GLU A 75 11.04 -12.73 1.10
N TYR A 76 11.72 -13.47 1.97
CA TYR A 76 11.51 -13.42 3.44
C TYR A 76 10.03 -13.55 3.88
N GLY A 77 9.22 -14.31 3.13
CA GLY A 77 7.78 -14.50 3.37
C GLY A 77 6.88 -13.34 2.95
N GLY A 78 7.46 -12.24 2.46
CA GLY A 78 6.73 -11.13 1.84
C GLY A 78 6.91 -11.09 0.33
N ASN A 79 6.38 -10.04 -0.29
CA ASN A 79 6.25 -9.94 -1.74
C ASN A 79 6.78 -8.60 -2.26
N TRP A 80 7.71 -8.68 -3.22
CA TRP A 80 8.21 -7.52 -3.93
C TRP A 80 7.27 -7.15 -5.08
N TYR A 81 6.97 -5.86 -5.20
CA TYR A 81 6.16 -5.28 -6.26
C TYR A 81 6.89 -4.17 -6.97
N PHE A 82 6.70 -4.08 -8.29
CA PHE A 82 7.28 -3.06 -9.15
C PHE A 82 6.26 -2.03 -9.59
N TRP A 83 6.60 -0.75 -9.41
CA TRP A 83 5.87 0.38 -9.96
C TRP A 83 6.58 0.87 -11.22
N LYS A 84 6.10 0.40 -12.38
CA LYS A 84 6.74 0.62 -13.68
C LYS A 84 6.96 2.09 -14.03
N SER A 85 5.96 2.96 -13.80
CA SER A 85 6.06 4.37 -14.20
C SER A 85 7.06 5.18 -13.36
N GLN A 86 7.38 4.71 -12.15
CA GLN A 86 8.38 5.34 -11.28
C GLN A 86 9.72 4.60 -11.28
N ASN A 87 9.81 3.42 -11.92
CA ASN A 87 10.97 2.55 -11.91
C ASN A 87 11.46 2.21 -10.48
N MET A 88 10.51 1.85 -9.61
CA MET A 88 10.76 1.54 -8.20
C MET A 88 10.19 0.17 -7.84
N GLU A 89 10.86 -0.53 -6.92
CA GLU A 89 10.31 -1.71 -6.25
C GLU A 89 10.12 -1.46 -4.76
N GLY A 90 9.13 -2.15 -4.19
CA GLY A 90 8.88 -2.14 -2.76
C GLY A 90 8.40 -3.50 -2.26
N TRP A 91 8.79 -3.83 -1.03
CA TRP A 91 8.43 -5.09 -0.40
C TRP A 91 7.24 -4.92 0.55
N LEU A 92 6.23 -5.76 0.37
CA LEU A 92 5.08 -5.85 1.26
C LEU A 92 5.19 -7.10 2.13
N CYS A 93 5.08 -6.89 3.44
CA CYS A 93 5.19 -7.94 4.45
C CYS A 93 4.03 -8.95 4.36
N PRO A 94 4.09 -10.07 5.11
CA PRO A 94 3.00 -11.05 5.17
C PRO A 94 1.65 -10.48 5.64
N ALA A 95 1.61 -9.28 6.24
CA ALA A 95 0.36 -8.62 6.57
C ALA A 95 -0.52 -8.34 5.33
N LEU A 96 0.05 -8.37 4.12
CA LEU A 96 -0.69 -8.36 2.86
C LEU A 96 -1.80 -9.44 2.82
N PHE A 97 -1.54 -10.62 3.40
CA PHE A 97 -2.49 -11.73 3.43
C PHE A 97 -3.65 -11.52 4.42
N LYS A 98 -3.64 -10.44 5.21
CA LYS A 98 -4.82 -10.00 5.96
C LYS A 98 -5.88 -9.37 5.05
N TYR A 99 -5.49 -8.99 3.84
CA TYR A 99 -6.31 -8.29 2.85
C TYR A 99 -6.58 -9.13 1.61
N PHE A 100 -5.62 -9.97 1.21
CA PHE A 100 -5.71 -10.86 0.05
C PHE A 100 -5.63 -12.32 0.46
N ALA A 101 -6.45 -13.17 -0.15
CA ALA A 101 -6.42 -14.61 0.11
C ALA A 101 -5.16 -15.30 -0.46
N GLU A 102 -4.59 -14.72 -1.51
CA GLU A 102 -3.39 -15.18 -2.20
C GLU A 102 -2.56 -13.98 -2.65
N THR A 103 -1.32 -14.19 -3.08
CA THR A 103 -0.46 -13.11 -3.56
C THR A 103 -1.08 -12.48 -4.81
N PRO A 104 -1.50 -11.21 -4.77
CA PRO A 104 -2.09 -10.58 -5.95
C PRO A 104 -1.00 -10.30 -6.97
N SER A 105 -1.20 -10.72 -8.24
CA SER A 105 -0.26 -10.44 -9.33
C SER A 105 -0.15 -8.96 -9.66
N LYS A 106 -1.21 -8.20 -9.34
CA LYS A 106 -1.25 -6.73 -9.43
C LYS A 106 -1.94 -6.14 -8.23
N ILE A 107 -1.49 -4.95 -7.81
CA ILE A 107 -2.17 -4.12 -6.83
C ILE A 107 -2.34 -2.72 -7.43
N TYR A 108 -3.58 -2.25 -7.46
CA TYR A 108 -3.93 -0.90 -7.88
C TYR A 108 -4.14 -0.06 -6.63
N CYS A 109 -3.55 1.14 -6.56
CA CYS A 109 -3.61 1.99 -5.38
C CYS A 109 -4.07 3.41 -5.73
N LYS A 110 -4.73 4.07 -4.76
CA LYS A 110 -5.09 5.49 -4.81
C LYS A 110 -5.00 6.09 -3.41
N ALA A 111 -4.30 7.21 -3.28
CA ALA A 111 -4.29 8.03 -2.08
C ALA A 111 -5.31 9.17 -2.21
N GLU A 112 -6.04 9.45 -1.14
CA GLU A 112 -6.97 10.56 -1.03
C GLU A 112 -6.77 11.30 0.29
N LYS A 113 -7.03 12.61 0.27
CA LYS A 113 -7.12 13.39 1.51
C LYS A 113 -8.22 12.84 2.43
N LEU A 114 -8.00 12.92 3.74
CA LEU A 114 -9.03 12.64 4.74
C LEU A 114 -10.18 13.65 4.67
#